data_AF-A0A954E1Y7-F1
#
_entry.id   AF-A0A954E1Y7-F1
#
_cell.length_a   1.000
_cell.length_b   1.000
_cell.length_c   1.000
_cell.angle_alpha   90.00
_cell.angle_beta   90.00
_cell.angle_gamma   90.00
#
_symmetry.space_group_name_H-M   'P 1'
#
loop_
_entity.id
_entity.type
_entity.pdbx_description
1 polymer ?
#
loop_
_entity_poly.entity_id
_entity_poly.type
_entity_poly.pdbx_seq_one_letter_code
_entity_poly.pdbx_strand_id
1 'polypeptide(L)'
;MRTGTGVAAILLGLAMAAWWFQRPGRTTEAFAGHLHHERYEEAARMLRAPSALFVVPDGGLTLVDAGGQSTSVPATQLPFVVGGQAVPQVACDFVMTALGPDTDGVLDTPAVTIYLSVDGGGVLIEHVDS
;
A
#
# COMPACT_ATOMS: atom_id res chain seq x y z
N MET A 1 -21.30 20.59 -43.59
CA MET A 1 -21.06 19.22 -43.09
C MET A 1 -20.04 19.29 -41.98
N ARG A 2 -20.46 19.10 -40.72
CA ARG A 2 -19.57 19.03 -39.54
C ARG A 2 -19.52 17.58 -39.09
N THR A 3 -18.48 16.85 -39.46
CA THR A 3 -18.17 15.50 -38.96
C THR A 3 -16.86 15.60 -38.19
N GLY A 4 -16.95 15.68 -36.85
CA GLY A 4 -15.77 15.79 -35.99
C GLY A 4 -16.04 15.55 -34.50
N THR A 5 -17.15 14.89 -34.15
CA THR A 5 -17.58 14.72 -32.74
C THR A 5 -17.77 13.25 -32.33
N GLY A 6 -17.52 12.29 -33.21
CA GLY A 6 -17.66 10.87 -32.89
C GLY A 6 -16.46 10.27 -32.14
N VAL A 7 -15.24 10.66 -32.51
CA VAL A 7 -14.01 10.02 -32.00
C VAL A 7 -13.67 10.47 -30.57
N ALA A 8 -13.94 11.73 -30.23
CA ALA A 8 -13.65 12.27 -28.89
C ALA A 8 -14.50 11.62 -27.79
N ALA A 9 -15.78 11.33 -28.08
CA ALA A 9 -16.69 10.72 -27.10
C ALA A 9 -16.32 9.27 -26.76
N ILE A 10 -15.83 8.51 -27.75
CA ILE A 10 -15.40 7.11 -27.57
C ILE A 10 -14.12 7.03 -26.73
N LEU A 11 -13.16 7.94 -26.96
CA LEU A 11 -11.93 8.01 -26.17
C LEU A 11 -12.19 8.43 -24.71
N LEU A 12 -13.13 9.36 -24.47
CA LEU A 12 -13.53 9.73 -23.12
C LEU A 12 -14.21 8.57 -22.38
N GLY A 13 -15.07 7.82 -23.07
CA GLY A 13 -15.76 6.65 -22.50
C GLY A 13 -14.81 5.51 -22.12
N LEU A 14 -13.78 5.25 -22.93
CA LEU A 14 -12.74 4.26 -22.63
C LEU A 14 -11.85 4.69 -21.45
N ALA A 15 -11.47 5.97 -21.37
CA ALA A 15 -10.67 6.49 -20.26
C ALA A 15 -11.42 6.42 -18.91
N MET A 16 -12.73 6.73 -18.90
CA MET A 16 -13.55 6.62 -17.69
C MET A 16 -13.80 5.16 -17.27
N ALA A 17 -13.91 4.23 -18.23
CA ALA A 17 -14.04 2.81 -17.93
C ALA A 17 -12.74 2.22 -17.35
N ALA A 18 -11.57 2.63 -17.85
CA ALA A 18 -10.27 2.23 -17.30
C ALA A 18 -10.07 2.70 -15.84
N TRP A 19 -10.46 3.94 -15.54
CA TRP A 19 -10.48 4.48 -14.17
C TRP A 19 -11.37 3.66 -13.21
N TRP A 20 -12.44 3.06 -13.73
CA TRP A 20 -13.35 2.20 -12.96
C TRP A 20 -12.80 0.78 -12.71
N PHE A 21 -11.98 0.25 -13.63
CA PHE A 21 -11.25 -1.00 -13.40
C PHE A 21 -10.11 -0.82 -12.39
N GLN A 22 -9.50 0.37 -12.34
CA GLN A 22 -8.44 0.79 -11.40
C GLN A 22 -8.97 1.39 -10.08
N ARG A 23 -10.21 1.07 -9.65
CA ARG A 23 -10.77 1.60 -8.39
C ARG A 23 -9.74 1.41 -7.25
N PRO A 24 -9.34 2.49 -6.55
CA PRO A 24 -8.38 2.42 -5.44
C PRO A 24 -8.68 1.28 -4.47
N GLY A 25 -9.97 1.04 -4.18
CA GLY A 25 -10.40 -0.06 -3.32
C GLY A 25 -9.91 -1.46 -3.72
N ARG A 26 -9.85 -1.82 -5.02
CA ARG A 26 -9.37 -3.16 -5.41
C ARG A 26 -7.87 -3.33 -5.21
N THR A 27 -7.09 -2.30 -5.56
CA THR A 27 -5.64 -2.33 -5.38
C THR A 27 -5.30 -2.32 -3.89
N THR A 28 -5.99 -1.51 -3.08
CA THR A 28 -5.88 -1.51 -1.62
C THR A 28 -6.23 -2.87 -1.03
N GLU A 29 -7.39 -3.45 -1.37
CA GLU A 29 -7.82 -4.76 -0.86
C GLU A 29 -6.83 -5.87 -1.24
N ALA A 30 -6.35 -5.89 -2.49
CA ALA A 30 -5.37 -6.87 -2.94
C ALA A 30 -4.03 -6.71 -2.21
N PHE A 31 -3.48 -5.50 -2.14
CA PHE A 31 -2.21 -5.23 -1.46
C PHE A 31 -2.30 -5.57 0.03
N ALA A 32 -3.34 -5.09 0.71
CA ALA A 32 -3.58 -5.38 2.11
C ALA A 32 -3.79 -6.87 2.36
N GLY A 33 -4.55 -7.54 1.47
CA GLY A 33 -4.74 -8.97 1.51
C GLY A 33 -3.42 -9.73 1.35
N HIS A 34 -2.52 -9.30 0.47
CA HIS A 34 -1.20 -9.92 0.33
C HIS A 34 -0.33 -9.71 1.58
N LEU A 35 -0.24 -8.49 2.10
CA LEU A 35 0.55 -8.19 3.30
C LEU A 35 0.05 -8.96 4.53
N HIS A 36 -1.26 -9.01 4.74
CA HIS A 36 -1.88 -9.69 5.87
C HIS A 36 -1.69 -11.22 5.82
N HIS A 37 -1.70 -11.81 4.63
CA HIS A 37 -1.50 -13.26 4.44
C HIS A 37 -0.03 -13.61 4.15
N GLU A 38 0.91 -12.71 4.46
CA GLU A 38 2.36 -12.93 4.31
C GLU A 38 2.81 -13.26 2.88
N ARG A 39 2.02 -12.85 1.89
CA ARG A 39 2.30 -12.98 0.45
C ARG A 39 3.16 -11.81 -0.01
N TYR A 40 4.33 -11.69 0.61
CA TYR A 40 5.20 -10.52 0.51
C TYR A 40 5.75 -10.31 -0.90
N GLU A 41 6.02 -11.37 -1.65
CA GLU A 41 6.45 -11.23 -3.04
C GLU A 41 5.35 -10.63 -3.93
N GLU A 42 4.10 -11.05 -3.75
CA GLU A 42 2.97 -10.49 -4.48
C GLU A 42 2.72 -9.05 -4.11
N ALA A 43 2.81 -8.71 -2.82
CA ALA A 43 2.75 -7.32 -2.37
C ALA A 43 3.89 -6.47 -2.97
N ALA A 44 5.12 -6.97 -2.98
CA ALA A 44 6.27 -6.28 -3.56
C ALA A 44 6.10 -6.00 -5.06
N ARG A 45 5.48 -6.92 -5.81
CA ARG A 45 5.17 -6.71 -7.24
C ARG A 45 4.13 -5.62 -7.51
N MET A 46 3.33 -5.27 -6.50
CA MET A 46 2.35 -4.18 -6.59
C MET A 46 2.95 -2.80 -6.26
N LEU A 47 4.17 -2.76 -5.70
CA LEU A 47 4.83 -1.52 -5.34
C LEU A 47 5.37 -0.80 -6.57
N ARG A 48 5.29 0.53 -6.53
CA ARG A 48 5.96 1.41 -7.48
C ARG A 48 7.27 1.89 -6.90
N ALA A 49 8.30 1.94 -7.76
CA ALA A 49 9.56 2.57 -7.40
C ALA A 49 9.34 4.05 -7.02
N PRO A 50 10.08 4.59 -6.04
CA PRO A 50 11.22 3.95 -5.38
C PRO A 50 10.85 3.01 -4.20
N SER A 51 9.57 2.90 -3.84
CA SER A 51 9.15 2.01 -2.76
C SER A 51 9.45 0.55 -3.06
N ALA A 52 9.86 -0.18 -2.03
CA ALA A 52 10.21 -1.59 -2.13
C ALA A 52 9.93 -2.34 -0.83
N LEU A 53 9.84 -3.66 -0.94
CA LEU A 53 9.66 -4.57 0.18
C LEU A 53 10.51 -5.82 -0.06
N PHE A 54 11.27 -6.21 0.96
CA PHE A 54 12.14 -7.38 0.92
C PHE A 54 11.91 -8.24 2.16
N VAL A 55 11.86 -9.56 1.97
CA VAL A 55 11.85 -10.52 3.08
C VAL A 55 13.28 -10.76 3.51
N VAL A 56 13.55 -10.64 4.80
CA VAL A 56 14.87 -10.95 5.39
C VAL A 56 14.92 -12.41 5.88
N PRO A 57 16.11 -13.02 6.05
CA PRO A 57 16.24 -14.46 6.32
C PRO A 57 15.54 -14.97 7.58
N ASP A 58 15.27 -14.11 8.56
CA ASP A 58 14.58 -14.42 9.81
C ASP A 58 13.05 -14.33 9.70
N GLY A 59 12.51 -14.04 8.51
CA GLY A 59 11.08 -13.88 8.26
C GLY A 59 10.55 -12.46 8.49
N GLY A 60 11.41 -11.51 8.89
CA GLY A 60 11.05 -10.10 8.95
C GLY A 60 10.97 -9.46 7.56
N LEU A 61 10.75 -8.14 7.55
CA LEU A 61 10.70 -7.33 6.34
C LEU A 61 11.67 -6.14 6.41
N THR A 62 12.22 -5.75 5.27
CA THR A 62 12.76 -4.41 5.05
C THR A 62 11.84 -3.68 4.08
N LEU A 63 11.35 -2.53 4.51
CA LEU A 63 10.49 -1.63 3.74
C LEU A 63 11.31 -0.43 3.30
N VAL A 64 11.13 -0.01 2.04
CA VAL A 64 11.70 1.24 1.52
C VAL A 64 10.56 2.16 1.15
N ASP A 65 10.56 3.37 1.71
CA ASP A 65 9.54 4.38 1.42
C ASP A 65 9.86 5.19 0.15
N ALA A 66 8.94 6.09 -0.23
CA ALA A 66 9.04 6.95 -1.40
C ALA A 66 10.24 7.92 -1.32
N GLY A 67 10.69 8.24 -0.11
CA GLY A 67 11.89 9.03 0.16
C GLY A 67 13.18 8.21 0.10
N GLY A 68 13.10 6.88 -0.04
CA GLY A 68 14.23 5.97 -0.03
C GLY A 68 14.71 5.58 1.37
N GLN A 69 14.00 5.95 2.43
CA GLN A 69 14.31 5.51 3.78
C GLN A 69 14.00 4.01 3.89
N SER A 70 14.92 3.25 4.48
CA SER A 70 14.72 1.84 4.79
C SER A 70 14.33 1.65 6.26
N THR A 71 13.26 0.89 6.51
CA THR A 71 12.80 0.50 7.86
C THR A 71 12.73 -1.01 7.97
N SER A 72 13.30 -1.58 9.04
CA SER A 72 13.23 -3.01 9.32
C SER A 72 12.06 -3.32 10.25
N VAL A 73 11.28 -4.33 9.89
CA VAL A 73 10.14 -4.84 10.66
C VAL A 73 10.45 -6.28 11.08
N PRO A 74 10.69 -6.56 12.37
CA PRO A 74 10.96 -7.91 12.84
C PRO A 74 9.80 -8.86 12.57
N ALA A 75 10.10 -10.14 12.34
CA ALA A 75 9.10 -11.19 12.14
C ALA A 75 8.08 -11.26 13.28
N THR A 76 8.51 -11.00 14.52
CA THR A 76 7.65 -11.01 15.71
C THR A 76 6.60 -9.90 15.71
N GLN A 77 6.76 -8.86 14.89
CA GLN A 77 5.78 -7.76 14.82
C GLN A 77 4.66 -8.00 13.78
N LEU A 78 4.90 -8.92 12.84
CA LEU A 78 4.00 -9.24 11.74
C LEU A 78 2.82 -10.11 12.23
N PRO A 79 1.66 -10.09 11.54
CA PRO A 79 1.39 -9.46 10.25
C PRO A 79 0.95 -7.98 10.35
N PHE A 80 0.93 -7.32 9.20
CA PHE A 80 0.26 -6.02 9.06
C PHE A 80 -1.27 -6.21 8.98
N VAL A 81 -1.99 -5.42 9.76
CA VAL A 81 -3.45 -5.30 9.68
C VAL A 81 -3.83 -3.95 9.10
N VAL A 82 -4.99 -3.85 8.44
CA VAL A 82 -5.49 -2.57 7.93
C VAL A 82 -5.81 -1.67 9.11
N GLY A 83 -5.09 -0.55 9.21
CA GLY A 83 -5.36 0.49 10.20
C GLY A 83 -6.61 1.29 9.81
N GLY A 84 -7.17 2.05 10.74
CA GLY A 84 -8.30 2.95 10.49
C GLY A 84 -8.03 4.00 9.41
N GLN A 85 -8.97 4.91 9.18
CA GLN A 85 -8.89 5.94 8.13
C GLN A 85 -7.56 6.74 8.20
N ALA A 86 -7.05 7.13 7.03
CA ALA A 86 -5.83 7.93 6.85
C ALA A 86 -5.75 9.12 7.82
N VAL A 87 -4.57 9.34 8.41
CA VAL A 87 -4.32 10.45 9.33
C VAL A 87 -4.21 11.75 8.51
N PRO A 88 -4.92 12.85 8.85
CA PRO A 88 -4.99 14.06 8.03
C PRO A 88 -3.64 14.75 7.72
N GLN A 89 -2.57 14.36 8.42
CA GLN A 89 -1.25 14.99 8.37
C GLN A 89 -0.32 14.33 7.34
N VAL A 90 -0.67 13.14 6.84
CA VAL A 90 0.09 12.42 5.80
C VAL A 90 -0.85 12.21 4.62
N ALA A 91 -0.48 12.73 3.45
CA ALA A 91 -1.24 12.54 2.22
C ALA A 91 -1.13 11.07 1.78
N CYS A 92 -2.07 10.24 2.24
CA CYS A 92 -2.14 8.82 1.94
C CYS A 92 -3.61 8.40 1.73
N ASP A 93 -3.81 7.31 0.99
CA ASP A 93 -5.14 6.76 0.73
C ASP A 93 -5.56 5.76 1.82
N PHE A 94 -4.59 5.04 2.40
CA PHE A 94 -4.83 4.08 3.47
C PHE A 94 -3.56 3.82 4.30
N VAL A 95 -3.75 3.24 5.48
CA VAL A 95 -2.66 2.86 6.38
C VAL A 95 -2.77 1.40 6.77
N MET A 96 -1.64 0.78 7.07
CA MET A 96 -1.58 -0.55 7.70
C MET A 96 -0.64 -0.52 8.89
N THR A 97 -0.92 -1.30 9.91
CA THR A 97 -0.16 -1.32 11.16
C THR A 97 0.21 -2.76 11.52
N ALA A 98 1.47 -2.99 11.84
CA ALA A 98 1.96 -4.20 12.50
C ALA A 98 2.08 -3.89 14.00
N LEU A 99 1.23 -4.54 14.81
CA LEU A 99 1.15 -4.26 16.24
C LEU A 99 2.20 -5.04 17.04
N GLY A 100 2.57 -6.22 16.55
CA GLY A 100 3.38 -7.17 17.29
C GLY A 100 2.71 -7.71 18.55
N PRO A 101 3.51 -8.31 19.45
CA PRO A 101 3.00 -8.95 20.66
C PRO A 101 2.56 -7.90 21.69
N ASP A 102 1.53 -8.26 22.45
CA ASP A 102 1.06 -7.48 23.58
C ASP A 102 1.01 -8.34 24.85
N THR A 103 1.27 -7.69 25.98
CA THR A 103 1.05 -8.23 27.32
C THR A 103 -0.07 -7.42 27.98
N ASP A 104 -1.20 -8.09 28.27
CA ASP A 104 -2.37 -7.47 28.91
C ASP A 104 -2.90 -6.23 28.15
N GLY A 105 -2.85 -6.23 26.82
CA GLY A 105 -3.29 -5.12 25.97
C GLY A 105 -2.29 -3.97 25.84
N VAL A 106 -1.06 -4.14 26.34
CA VAL A 106 0.05 -3.19 26.16
C VAL A 106 1.05 -3.80 25.19
N LEU A 107 1.34 -3.09 24.09
CA LEU A 107 2.32 -3.56 23.10
C LEU A 107 3.72 -3.64 23.74
N ASP A 108 4.39 -4.76 23.54
CA ASP A 108 5.75 -4.96 24.07
C ASP A 108 6.80 -4.16 23.27
N THR A 109 6.47 -3.81 22.02
CA THR A 109 7.26 -2.95 21.13
C THR A 109 6.38 -1.89 20.49
N PRO A 110 6.92 -0.73 20.08
CA PRO A 110 6.18 0.23 19.27
C PRO A 110 5.58 -0.44 18.02
N ALA A 111 4.35 -0.05 17.67
CA ALA A 111 3.71 -0.52 16.45
C ALA A 111 4.35 0.14 15.22
N VAL A 112 4.47 -0.63 14.13
CA VAL A 112 4.95 -0.09 12.86
C VAL A 112 3.76 0.25 11.97
N THR A 113 3.63 1.51 11.56
CA THR A 113 2.57 1.97 10.66
C THR A 113 3.14 2.38 9.31
N ILE A 114 2.58 1.81 8.24
CA ILE A 114 2.90 2.19 6.86
C ILE A 114 1.78 3.06 6.28
N TYR A 115 2.17 4.18 5.69
CA TYR A 115 1.28 5.11 5.00
C TYR A 115 1.36 4.86 3.50
N LEU A 116 0.21 4.63 2.86
CA LEU A 116 0.15 4.09 1.51
C LEU A 116 -0.75 4.94 0.62
N SER A 117 -0.31 5.19 -0.61
CA SER A 117 -1.13 5.79 -1.66
C SER A 117 -1.26 4.86 -2.86
N VAL A 118 -2.31 5.05 -3.65
CA VAL A 118 -2.60 4.33 -4.88
C VAL A 118 -2.55 5.31 -6.03
N ASP A 119 -1.47 5.27 -6.81
CA ASP A 119 -1.32 6.07 -8.03
C ASP A 119 -0.93 5.19 -9.22
N GLY A 120 -1.56 5.45 -10.37
CA GLY A 120 -1.28 4.73 -11.61
C GLY A 120 -1.56 3.22 -11.56
N GLY A 121 -2.36 2.75 -10.59
CA GLY A 121 -2.68 1.34 -10.40
C GLY A 121 -1.66 0.53 -9.59
N GLY A 122 -0.61 1.17 -9.06
CA GLY A 122 0.31 0.56 -8.11
C GLY A 122 0.27 1.26 -6.75
N VAL A 123 0.95 0.67 -5.78
CA VAL A 123 1.01 1.17 -4.40
C VAL A 123 2.34 1.88 -4.17
N LEU A 124 2.31 3.03 -3.51
CA LEU A 124 3.50 3.72 -3.03
C LEU A 124 3.50 3.66 -1.49
N ILE A 125 4.66 3.36 -0.90
CA ILE A 125 4.88 3.50 0.54
C ILE A 125 5.33 4.94 0.75
N GLU A 126 4.42 5.81 1.17
CA GLU A 126 4.71 7.23 1.39
C GLU A 126 5.67 7.42 2.56
N HIS A 127 5.43 6.68 3.64
CA HIS A 127 6.19 6.81 4.88
C HIS A 127 6.02 5.55 5.75
N VAL A 128 7.01 5.28 6.61
CA VAL A 128 6.95 4.25 7.65
C VAL A 128 7.28 4.87 9.00
N ASP A 129 6.36 4.75 9.95
CA ASP A 129 6.51 5.14 11.35
C ASP A 129 6.75 3.87 12.19
N SER A 130 7.79 3.86 13.02
CA SER A 130 8.28 2.67 13.75
C SER A 130 8.98 3.03 15.05
#